data_AF-A0A1G9PW56-F1
#
_entry.id   AF-A0A1G9PW56-F1
#
_cell.length_a   1.000
_cell.length_b   1.000
_cell.length_c   1.000
_cell.angle_alpha   90.00
_cell.angle_beta   90.00
_cell.angle_gamma   90.00
#
_symmetry.space_group_name_H-M   'P 1'
#
loop_
_entity.id
_entity.type
_entity.pdbx_description
1 polymer ?
#
loop_
_entity_poly.entity_id
_entity_poly.type
_entity_poly.pdbx_seq_one_letter_code
_entity_poly.pdbx_strand_id
1 'polypeptide(L)' 'MNFIFYKQAKTTAVLCQLLNKLGVSVSRFAIKNILETHPDYPALLSLTRSPTPWNVPNQALRLDKYDFKKACTGRGCQL' A
#
# COMPACT_ATOMS: atom_id res chain seq x y z
N MET A 1 21.44 -10.19 21.12
CA MET A 1 21.48 -10.20 19.64
C MET A 1 20.08 -10.00 19.09
N ASN A 2 19.97 -9.23 18.02
CA ASN A 2 18.78 -8.60 17.45
C ASN A 2 17.65 -9.58 17.07
N PHE A 3 16.44 -9.32 17.59
CA PHE A 3 15.19 -9.88 17.10
C PHE A 3 14.49 -8.86 16.18
N ILE A 4 14.99 -8.57 14.97
CA ILE A 4 14.24 -7.76 13.98
C ILE A 4 14.50 -8.25 12.56
N PHE A 5 13.90 -9.38 12.17
CA PHE A 5 13.76 -9.74 10.75
C PHE A 5 12.46 -10.53 10.50
N TYR A 6 11.28 -9.93 10.71
CA TYR A 6 10.03 -10.57 10.26
C TYR A 6 8.82 -9.63 10.13
N LYS A 7 8.90 -8.57 9.30
CA LYS A 7 7.68 -7.82 8.90
C LYS A 7 7.77 -6.93 7.66
N GLN A 8 8.88 -6.90 6.94
CA GLN A 8 9.09 -5.96 5.82
C GLN A 8 8.48 -6.41 4.47
N ALA A 9 8.16 -7.69 4.27
CA ALA A 9 7.74 -8.21 2.97
C ALA A 9 6.30 -7.81 2.53
N LYS A 10 5.43 -7.39 3.48
CA LYS A 10 4.00 -7.20 3.20
C LYS A 10 3.73 -5.95 2.36
N THR A 11 4.37 -4.82 2.69
CA THR A 11 4.11 -3.53 2.03
C THR A 11 4.54 -3.56 0.55
N THR A 12 5.71 -4.12 0.26
CA THR A 12 6.21 -4.30 -1.12
C THR A 12 5.33 -5.24 -1.93
N ALA A 13 4.89 -6.35 -1.34
CA ALA A 13 4.00 -7.30 -2.01
C ALA A 13 2.64 -6.68 -2.35
N VAL A 14 2.05 -5.90 -1.42
CA VAL A 14 0.79 -5.17 -1.64
C VAL A 14 0.94 -4.17 -2.78
N LEU A 15 2.01 -3.38 -2.81
CA LEU A 15 2.22 -2.40 -3.88
C LEU A 15 2.44 -3.07 -5.24
N CYS A 16 3.23 -4.15 -5.28
CA CYS A 16 3.41 -4.95 -6.51
C CYS A 16 2.07 -5.46 -7.04
N GLN A 17 1.23 -6.02 -6.16
CA GLN A 17 -0.07 -6.55 -6.56
C GLN A 17 -1.03 -5.45 -7.03
N LEU A 18 -1.04 -4.30 -6.36
CA LEU A 18 -1.85 -3.15 -6.75
C LEU A 18 -1.46 -2.65 -8.16
N LEU A 19 -0.17 -2.42 -8.40
CA LEU A 19 0.31 -1.94 -9.71
C LEU A 19 0.01 -2.94 -10.83
N ASN A 20 0.21 -4.24 -10.57
CA ASN A 20 -0.16 -5.28 -11.52
C ASN A 20 -1.66 -5.28 -11.83
N LYS A 21 -2.53 -5.05 -10.83
CA LYS A 21 -3.99 -4.96 -11.04
C LYS A 21 -4.42 -3.72 -11.81
N LEU A 22 -3.66 -2.63 -11.69
CA LEU A 22 -3.87 -1.38 -12.44
C LEU A 22 -3.23 -1.42 -13.84
N GLY A 23 -2.53 -2.50 -14.21
CA GLY A 23 -1.83 -2.61 -15.49
C GLY A 23 -0.56 -1.75 -15.58
N VAL A 24 -0.03 -1.30 -14.44
CA VAL A 24 1.18 -0.48 -14.36
C VAL A 24 2.39 -1.40 -14.19
N SER A 25 3.15 -1.58 -15.27
CA SER A 25 4.34 -2.43 -15.28
C SER A 25 5.54 -1.71 -14.67
N VAL A 26 5.89 -2.09 -13.43
CA VAL A 26 7.06 -1.55 -12.72
C VAL A 26 7.92 -2.71 -12.20
N SER A 27 9.24 -2.58 -12.33
CA SER A 27 10.17 -3.57 -11.78
C SER A 27 10.08 -3.63 -10.26
N ARG A 28 10.22 -4.83 -9.68
CA ARG A 28 10.26 -4.99 -8.22
C ARG A 28 11.39 -4.19 -7.58
N PHE A 29 12.49 -4.00 -8.30
CA PHE A 29 13.61 -3.18 -7.86
C PHE A 29 13.20 -1.71 -7.68
N ALA A 30 12.52 -1.12 -8.68
CA ALA A 30 12.07 0.27 -8.60
C ALA A 30 11.03 0.46 -7.48
N ILE A 31 10.10 -0.50 -7.31
CA ILE A 31 9.12 -0.51 -6.22
C ILE A 31 9.82 -0.55 -4.87
N LYS A 32 10.80 -1.45 -4.71
CA LYS A 32 11.57 -1.60 -3.48
C LYS A 32 12.36 -0.34 -3.16
N ASN A 33 13.04 0.23 -4.16
CA ASN A 33 13.83 1.45 -4.00
C ASN A 33 12.97 2.62 -3.51
N ILE A 34 11.85 2.88 -4.16
CA ILE A 34 10.92 3.97 -3.76
C ILE A 34 10.38 3.76 -2.34
N LEU A 35 10.00 2.52 -1.99
CA LEU A 35 9.50 2.21 -0.65
C LEU A 35 10.59 2.39 0.41
N GLU A 36 11.78 1.81 0.21
CA GLU A 36 12.87 1.86 1.19
C GLU A 36 13.45 3.27 1.36
N THR A 37 13.33 4.14 0.36
CA THR A 37 13.69 5.57 0.49
C THR A 37 12.63 6.42 1.19
N HIS A 38 11.44 5.88 1.45
CA HIS A 38 10.36 6.66 2.06
C HIS A 38 10.58 6.79 3.58
N PRO A 39 10.44 8.00 4.17
CA PRO A 39 10.70 8.21 5.60
C PRO A 39 9.80 7.36 6.51
N ASP A 40 8.56 7.10 6.05
CA ASP A 40 7.59 6.28 6.79
C ASP A 40 7.72 4.77 6.54
N TYR A 41 8.69 4.31 5.74
CA TYR A 41 8.89 2.88 5.55
C TYR A 41 9.44 2.23 6.83
N PRO A 42 8.96 1.05 7.27
CA PRO A 42 8.09 0.10 6.57
C PRO A 42 6.58 0.22 6.87
N ALA A 43 6.10 1.33 7.42
CA ALA A 43 4.69 1.52 7.72
C ALA A 43 3.83 1.60 6.44
N LEU A 44 2.54 1.25 6.55
CA LEU A 44 1.59 1.32 5.43
C LEU A 44 1.42 2.74 4.86
N LEU A 45 1.73 3.77 5.66
CA LEU A 45 1.70 5.16 5.23
C LEU A 45 2.67 5.44 4.07
N SER A 46 3.75 4.67 3.93
CA SER A 46 4.65 4.74 2.76
C SER A 46 3.90 4.54 1.44
N LEU A 47 2.85 3.70 1.41
CA LEU A 47 2.04 3.45 0.21
C LEU A 47 1.25 4.68 -0.26
N THR A 48 1.07 5.69 0.60
CA THR A 48 0.25 6.87 0.24
C THR A 48 0.90 7.70 -0.88
N ARG A 49 2.24 7.81 -0.85
CA ARG A 49 3.02 8.62 -1.80
C ARG A 49 3.87 7.82 -2.77
N SER A 50 4.18 6.56 -2.48
CA SER A 50 4.95 5.70 -3.40
C SER A 50 4.38 5.53 -4.82
N PRO A 51 3.05 5.59 -5.07
CA PRO A 51 2.49 5.45 -6.42
C PRO A 51 2.57 6.71 -7.29
N THR A 52 2.82 7.87 -6.69
CA THR A 52 2.85 9.18 -7.39
C THR A 52 3.81 9.23 -8.58
N PRO A 53 5.04 8.68 -8.50
CA PRO A 53 5.98 8.67 -9.63
C PRO A 53 5.49 7.88 -10.85
N TRP A 54 4.52 6.97 -10.67
CA TRP A 54 3.92 6.20 -11.76
C TRP A 54 2.58 6.77 -12.22
N ASN A 55 2.28 8.02 -11.84
CA ASN A 55 1.04 8.71 -12.18
C ASN A 55 -0.22 7.93 -11.75
N VAL A 56 -0.14 7.20 -10.65
CA VAL A 56 -1.27 6.48 -10.06
C VAL A 56 -1.87 7.39 -8.98
N PRO A 57 -3.08 7.95 -9.20
CA PRO A 57 -3.74 8.76 -8.20
C PRO A 57 -4.01 7.91 -6.96
N ASN A 58 -3.65 8.44 -5.79
CA ASN A 58 -3.82 7.73 -4.53
C ASN A 58 -4.29 8.68 -3.44
N GLN A 59 -5.23 8.21 -2.61
CA GLN A 59 -5.79 8.98 -1.52
C GLN A 59 -5.90 8.10 -0.28
N ALA A 60 -5.33 8.57 0.83
CA ALA A 60 -5.53 7.94 2.12
C ALA A 60 -6.87 8.40 2.69
N LEU A 61 -7.77 7.46 2.94
CA LEU A 61 -9.06 7.72 3.58
C LEU A 61 -9.06 7.13 4.99
N ARG A 62 -9.46 7.94 5.96
CA ARG A 62 -9.81 7.45 7.29
C ARG A 62 -11.27 7.04 7.25
N LEU A 63 -11.53 5.76 7.45
CA LEU A 63 -12.89 5.23 7.52
C LEU A 63 -13.27 5.09 8.99
N ASP A 64 -14.23 5.88 9.46
CA ASP A 64 -14.87 5.60 10.73
C ASP A 64 -15.86 4.44 10.56
N LYS A 65 -16.09 3.66 11.63
CA LYS A 65 -16.89 2.41 11.56
C LYS A 65 -18.28 2.60 10.93
N TYR A 66 -18.87 3.78 11.11
CA TYR A 66 -20.18 4.14 10.55
C TYR A 66 -20.11 4.43 9.04
N ASP A 67 -18.99 4.97 8.55
CA ASP A 67 -18.80 5.30 7.14
C ASP A 67 -18.45 4.07 6.30
N PHE A 68 -17.72 3.11 6.88
CA PHE A 68 -17.40 1.84 6.22
C PHE A 68 -18.67 1.07 5.83
N LYS A 69 -19.67 0.99 6.73
CA LYS A 69 -20.95 0.31 6.45
C LYS A 69 -21.74 0.96 5.31
N LYS A 70 -21.65 2.28 5.15
CA LYS A 70 -22.31 3.00 4.05
C LYS A 70 -21.60 2.77 2.72
N ALA A 71 -20.27 2.80 2.71
CA ALA A 71 -19.45 2.58 1.51
C ALA A 71 -19.53 1.15 0.96
N CYS A 72 -19.74 0.15 1.81
CA CYS A 72 -19.76 -1.27 1.44
C CYS A 72 -21.17 -1.83 1.14
N THR A 73 -22.12 -1.00 0.70
CA THR A 73 -23.47 -1.42 0.28
C THR A 73 -23.41 -2.20 -1.05
N GLY A 74 -22.95 -3.46 -0.98
CA GLY A 74 -22.93 -4.32 -2.16
C GLY A 74 -22.43 -5.74 -1.90
N ARG A 75 -21.32 -5.94 -1.19
CA ARG A 75 -20.78 -7.30 -0.95
C ARG A 75 -19.93 -7.35 0.32
N GLY A 76 -20.46 -8.01 1.36
CA GLY A 76 -19.72 -8.74 2.40
C GLY A 76 -18.35 -8.22 2.86
N CYS A 77 -18.21 -6.94 3.20
CA CYS A 77 -17.02 -6.44 3.86
C CYS A 77 -17.22 -6.49 5.39
N GLN A 78 -16.56 -7.44 6.06
CA GLN A 78 -16.36 -7.42 7.52
C GLN A 78 -14.91 -7.03 7.81
N LEU A 79 -14.73 -6.19 8.84
CA LEU A 79 -13.42 -5.83 9.40
C LEU A 79 -12.87 -6.97 10.25
#